data_AF-A0A7J9PZ55-F1
#
_entry.id   AF-A0A7J9PZ55-F1
#
_cell.length_a   1.000
_cell.length_b   1.000
_cell.length_c   1.000
_cell.angle_alpha   90.00
_cell.angle_beta   90.00
_cell.angle_gamma   90.00
#
_symmetry.space_group_name_H-M   'P 1'
#
loop_
_entity.id
_entity.type
_entity.pdbx_description
1 polymer ?
#
loop_
_entity_poly.entity_id
_entity_poly.type
_entity_poly.pdbx_seq_one_letter_code
_entity_poly.pdbx_strand_id
1 'polypeptide(L)'
;MIVNAIIGGDLLAVTYFYYKATIPLEIRLITGNKLVRGHREVFWAGSEYTQATSPQIARNLTDARRNIAEIKELYTAQGFLDDRGVTFLTFPFEISTIIGISTMLVDEYFRLIDQYEKQASSRLMALRELPISNTEKKGVP
;
A
#
# COMPACT_ATOMS: atom_id res chain seq x y z
N MET A 1 -26.70 8.34 6.80
CA MET A 1 -27.11 7.32 5.82
C MET A 1 -26.89 5.95 6.45
N ILE A 2 -27.94 5.19 6.70
CA ILE A 2 -27.84 3.85 7.31
C ILE A 2 -27.55 2.88 6.16
N VAL A 3 -26.31 2.40 6.06
CA VAL A 3 -25.95 1.33 5.13
C VAL A 3 -26.31 0.02 5.83
N ASN A 4 -27.47 -0.53 5.48
CA ASN A 4 -27.82 -1.89 5.89
C ASN A 4 -26.77 -2.84 5.30
N ALA A 5 -26.04 -3.54 6.16
CA ALA A 5 -25.15 -4.60 5.72
C ALA A 5 -25.97 -5.61 4.94
N ILE A 6 -25.65 -5.79 3.65
CA ILE A 6 -26.23 -6.85 2.83
C ILE A 6 -25.79 -8.16 3.50
N ILE A 7 -26.76 -8.96 3.95
CA ILE A 7 -26.48 -10.27 4.56
C ILE A 7 -25.69 -11.09 3.53
N GLY A 8 -24.44 -11.43 3.85
CA GLY A 8 -23.53 -12.17 2.96
C GLY A 8 -22.53 -11.32 2.15
N GLY A 9 -22.54 -10.00 2.30
CA GLY A 9 -21.51 -9.10 1.74
C GLY A 9 -20.46 -8.71 2.78
N ASP A 10 -19.18 -8.71 2.39
CA ASP A 10 -18.12 -8.09 3.18
C ASP A 10 -18.20 -6.56 3.08
N LEU A 11 -17.60 -5.85 4.02
CA LEU A 11 -17.47 -4.39 3.99
C LEU A 11 -16.04 -4.03 3.63
N LEU A 12 -15.90 -3.19 2.60
CA LEU A 12 -14.68 -2.44 2.41
C LEU A 12 -14.77 -1.18 3.27
N ALA A 13 -13.94 -1.11 4.30
CA ALA A 13 -13.76 0.13 5.05
C ALA A 13 -12.46 0.80 4.58
N VAL A 14 -12.56 2.08 4.24
CA VAL A 14 -11.41 2.91 3.87
C VAL A 14 -11.20 3.89 5.00
N THR A 15 -10.04 3.80 5.65
CA THR A 15 -9.68 4.65 6.76
C THR A 15 -8.64 5.68 6.33
N TYR A 16 -8.91 6.95 6.62
CA TYR A 16 -8.01 8.07 6.42
C TYR A 16 -7.43 8.47 7.77
N PHE A 17 -6.11 8.34 7.91
CA PHE A 17 -5.36 8.79 9.07
C PHE A 17 -4.76 10.15 8.78
N TYR A 18 -5.13 11.15 9.56
CA TYR A 18 -4.56 12.49 9.46
C TYR A 18 -3.43 12.63 10.48
N TYR A 19 -2.21 12.72 9.99
CA TYR A 19 -1.01 12.80 10.81
C TYR A 19 -0.60 14.24 11.07
N LYS A 20 0.06 14.47 12.21
CA LYS A 20 0.80 15.70 12.44
C LYS A 20 1.87 15.86 11.36
N ALA A 21 1.84 16.98 10.64
CA ALA A 21 2.79 17.29 9.58
C ALA A 21 4.25 17.32 10.07
N THR A 22 4.47 17.48 11.38
CA THR A 22 5.78 17.47 12.03
C THR A 22 6.42 16.08 12.13
N ILE A 23 5.71 15.00 11.79
CA ILE A 23 6.22 13.63 11.88
C ILE A 23 6.80 13.19 10.53
N PRO A 24 8.10 12.84 10.46
CA PRO A 24 8.73 12.35 9.23
C PRO A 24 8.00 11.17 8.61
N LEU A 25 7.96 11.12 7.27
CA LEU A 25 7.32 10.05 6.51
C LEU A 25 7.84 8.66 6.90
N GLU A 26 9.16 8.51 7.03
CA GLU A 26 9.79 7.24 7.40
C GLU A 26 9.27 6.69 8.73
N ILE A 27 9.11 7.55 9.74
CA ILE A 27 8.56 7.17 11.04
C ILE A 27 7.10 6.73 10.91
N ARG A 28 6.33 7.44 10.07
CA ARG A 28 4.93 7.07 9.76
C ARG A 28 4.86 5.70 9.05
N LEU A 29 5.73 5.45 8.07
CA LEU A 29 5.82 4.17 7.35
C LEU A 29 6.21 3.01 8.27
N ILE A 30 7.19 3.19 9.16
CA ILE A 30 7.62 2.14 10.10
C ILE A 30 6.49 1.80 11.08
N THR A 31 5.81 2.81 11.60
CA THR A 31 4.73 2.64 12.58
C THR A 31 3.51 2.00 11.93
N GLY A 32 3.11 2.47 10.75
CA GLY A 32 2.04 1.87 9.95
C GLY A 32 2.32 0.40 9.64
N ASN A 33 3.53 0.06 9.18
CA ASN A 33 3.91 -1.34 8.91
C ASN A 33 3.87 -2.23 10.16
N LYS A 34 4.27 -1.72 11.34
CA LYS A 34 4.19 -2.48 12.60
C LYS A 34 2.73 -2.80 12.98
N LEU A 35 1.83 -1.86 12.76
CA LEU A 35 0.40 -2.02 13.04
C LEU A 35 -0.26 -3.03 12.10
N VAL A 36 0.05 -2.94 10.80
CA VAL A 36 -0.47 -3.88 9.78
C VAL A 36 -0.05 -5.34 10.05
N ARG A 37 1.14 -5.56 10.63
CA ARG A 37 1.58 -6.92 10.98
C ARG A 37 0.64 -7.63 11.98
N GLY A 38 -0.06 -6.87 12.83
CA GLY A 38 -1.04 -7.40 13.78
C GLY A 38 -2.44 -7.62 13.20
N HIS A 39 -2.76 -6.96 12.08
CA HIS A 39 -4.08 -6.95 11.46
C HIS A 39 -3.96 -7.26 9.96
N ARG A 40 -3.98 -8.55 9.61
CA ARG A 40 -3.73 -9.02 8.22
C ARG A 40 -4.78 -8.56 7.21
N GLU A 41 -5.93 -8.15 7.70
CA GLU A 41 -7.05 -7.59 6.94
C GLU A 41 -6.92 -6.09 6.66
N VAL A 42 -5.86 -5.44 7.18
CA VAL A 42 -5.61 -4.01 7.06
C VAL A 42 -4.47 -3.78 6.07
N PHE A 43 -4.76 -3.16 4.94
CA PHE A 43 -3.75 -2.65 4.03
C PHE A 43 -3.41 -1.23 4.43
N TRP A 44 -2.15 -0.81 4.32
CA TRP A 44 -1.74 0.55 4.67
C TRP A 44 -0.91 1.16 3.56
N ALA A 45 -1.35 2.34 3.10
CA ALA A 45 -0.65 3.16 2.14
C ALA A 45 -0.51 4.58 2.71
N GLY A 46 0.72 4.94 3.10
CA GLY A 46 1.05 6.30 3.52
C GLY A 46 1.42 7.18 2.33
N SER A 47 0.89 8.41 2.28
CA SER A 47 1.37 9.44 1.36
C SER A 47 2.24 10.47 2.09
N GLU A 48 3.08 11.19 1.35
CA GLU A 48 3.89 12.29 1.90
C GLU A 48 3.01 13.36 2.57
N TYR A 49 1.82 13.59 2.02
CA TYR A 49 0.89 14.67 2.35
C TYR A 49 -0.02 14.37 3.54
N THR A 50 0.48 14.42 4.78
CA THR A 50 -0.32 14.41 6.05
C THR A 50 -1.40 13.32 6.20
N GLN A 51 -1.54 12.39 5.26
CA GLN A 51 -2.64 11.44 5.14
C GLN A 51 -2.09 10.07 4.76
N ALA A 52 -2.48 9.04 5.52
CA ALA A 52 -2.45 7.66 5.03
C ALA A 52 -3.86 7.18 4.76
N THR A 53 -3.96 6.31 3.77
CA THR A 53 -5.17 5.58 3.45
C THR A 53 -4.95 4.12 3.81
N SER A 54 -5.92 3.52 4.47
CA SER A 54 -5.87 2.13 4.89
C SER A 54 -7.17 1.45 4.50
N PRO A 55 -7.21 0.77 3.34
CA PRO A 55 -8.32 -0.10 3.01
C PRO A 55 -8.26 -1.35 3.89
N GLN A 56 -9.40 -1.74 4.44
CA GLN A 56 -9.55 -2.93 5.26
C GLN A 56 -10.83 -3.68 4.88
N ILE A 57 -10.77 -5.01 4.92
CA ILE A 57 -11.94 -5.87 4.68
C ILE A 57 -12.48 -6.32 6.04
N ALA A 58 -13.77 -6.09 6.27
CA ALA A 58 -14.43 -6.49 7.51
C ALA A 58 -15.72 -7.26 7.21
N ARG A 59 -16.03 -8.28 8.02
CA ARG A 59 -17.23 -9.11 7.86
C ARG A 59 -18.54 -8.38 8.14
N ASN A 60 -18.46 -7.32 8.96
CA ASN A 60 -19.60 -6.49 9.34
C ASN A 60 -19.11 -5.14 9.90
N LEU A 61 -20.05 -4.22 10.12
CA LEU A 61 -19.75 -2.85 10.56
C LEU A 61 -19.18 -2.81 11.98
N THR A 62 -19.58 -3.75 12.85
CA THR A 62 -19.09 -3.84 14.22
C THR A 62 -17.60 -4.17 14.23
N ASP A 63 -17.19 -5.19 13.47
CA ASP A 63 -15.78 -5.57 13.32
C ASP A 63 -14.96 -4.43 12.71
N ALA A 64 -15.47 -3.77 11.67
CA ALA A 64 -14.80 -2.62 11.05
C ALA A 64 -14.54 -1.50 12.06
N ARG A 65 -15.55 -1.15 12.87
CA ARG A 65 -15.45 -0.10 13.89
C ARG A 65 -14.49 -0.47 15.01
N ARG A 66 -14.50 -1.73 15.46
CA ARG A 66 -13.55 -2.22 16.48
C ARG A 66 -12.11 -2.04 16.00
N ASN A 67 -11.80 -2.55 14.81
CA ASN A 67 -10.44 -2.46 14.26
C ASN A 67 -9.99 -1.00 14.10
N ILE A 68 -10.88 -0.11 13.63
CA ILE A 68 -10.56 1.34 13.53
C ILE A 68 -10.31 1.95 14.91
N ALA A 69 -11.10 1.60 15.92
CA ALA A 69 -10.95 2.11 17.26
C ALA A 69 -9.60 1.70 17.88
N GLU A 70 -9.22 0.43 17.75
CA GLU A 70 -7.93 -0.09 18.22
C GLU A 70 -6.76 0.63 17.53
N ILE A 71 -6.82 0.77 16.21
CA ILE A 71 -5.78 1.47 15.45
C ILE A 71 -5.72 2.96 15.84
N LYS A 72 -6.88 3.62 15.98
CA LYS A 72 -6.95 5.02 16.42
C LYS A 72 -6.34 5.20 17.80
N GLU A 73 -6.63 4.31 18.74
CA GLU A 73 -6.07 4.35 20.10
C GLU A 73 -4.54 4.24 20.06
N LEU A 74 -4.00 3.31 19.28
CA LEU A 74 -2.56 3.13 19.12
C LEU A 74 -1.86 4.36 18.52
N TYR A 75 -2.41 4.96 17.47
CA TYR A 75 -1.84 6.19 16.90
C TYR A 75 -2.00 7.41 17.82
N THR A 76 -3.09 7.48 18.61
CA THR A 76 -3.32 8.53 19.59
C THR A 76 -2.30 8.44 20.72
N ALA A 77 -2.09 7.24 21.26
CA ALA A 77 -1.12 6.98 22.33
C ALA A 77 0.31 7.35 21.93
N GLN A 78 0.66 7.21 20.65
CA GLN A 78 1.96 7.62 20.13
C GLN A 78 2.05 9.11 19.77
N GLY A 79 0.94 9.85 19.84
CA GLY A 79 0.88 11.28 19.53
C GLY A 79 0.96 11.59 18.04
N PHE A 80 0.61 10.63 17.17
CA PHE A 80 0.83 10.71 15.73
C PHE A 80 -0.29 11.42 14.96
N LEU A 81 -1.51 11.38 15.50
CA LEU A 81 -2.67 11.97 14.85
C LEU A 81 -2.73 13.48 15.08
N ASP A 82 -3.19 14.20 14.07
CA ASP A 82 -3.62 15.59 14.23
C ASP A 82 -5.04 15.67 14.81
N ASP A 83 -5.55 16.90 14.95
CA ASP A 83 -6.88 17.15 15.53
C ASP A 83 -8.04 16.63 14.66
N ARG A 84 -7.81 16.38 13.35
CA ARG A 84 -8.78 15.74 12.45
C ARG A 84 -8.85 14.25 12.72
N GLY A 85 -7.76 13.65 13.21
CA GLY A 85 -7.75 12.29 13.75
C GLY A 85 -7.89 11.21 12.68
N VAL A 86 -9.00 10.47 12.75
CA VAL A 86 -9.28 9.34 11.85
C VAL A 86 -10.68 9.49 11.28
N THR A 87 -10.78 9.52 9.96
CA THR A 87 -12.05 9.46 9.24
C THR A 87 -12.17 8.10 8.57
N PHE A 88 -13.33 7.47 8.64
CA PHE A 88 -13.55 6.21 7.93
C PHE A 88 -14.80 6.28 7.06
N LEU A 89 -14.71 5.67 5.89
CA LEU A 89 -15.80 5.47 4.95
C LEU A 89 -16.04 3.96 4.82
N THR A 90 -17.29 3.54 4.76
CA THR A 90 -17.65 2.14 4.55
C THR A 90 -18.43 1.99 3.27
N PHE A 91 -18.02 1.04 2.45
CA PHE A 91 -18.69 0.70 1.20
C PHE A 91 -19.18 -0.75 1.32
N PRO A 92 -20.46 -1.01 0.98
CA PRO A 92 -20.89 -2.39 0.79
C PRO A 92 -20.04 -3.00 -0.34
N PHE A 93 -19.55 -4.21 -0.13
CA PHE A 93 -18.60 -4.84 -1.04
C PHE A 93 -18.98 -6.29 -1.28
N GLU A 94 -19.12 -6.69 -2.54
CA GLU A 94 -19.33 -8.08 -2.88
C GLU A 94 -17.98 -8.78 -3.08
N ILE A 95 -17.87 -10.05 -2.67
CA ILE A 95 -16.67 -10.87 -2.89
C ILE A 95 -16.30 -10.92 -4.38
N SER A 96 -17.29 -10.90 -5.28
CA SER A 96 -17.13 -10.78 -6.73
C SER A 96 -16.29 -9.55 -7.13
N THR A 97 -16.45 -8.43 -6.42
CA THR A 97 -15.68 -7.20 -6.65
C THR A 97 -14.24 -7.33 -6.16
N ILE A 98 -13.99 -8.04 -5.05
CA ILE A 98 -12.61 -8.36 -4.59
C ILE A 98 -11.89 -9.17 -5.65
N ILE A 99 -12.55 -10.21 -6.16
CA ILE A 99 -12.00 -11.08 -7.19
C ILE A 99 -11.67 -10.25 -8.45
N GLY A 100 -12.61 -9.43 -8.92
CA GLY A 100 -12.40 -8.56 -10.08
C GLY A 100 -11.20 -7.62 -9.92
N ILE A 101 -11.10 -6.89 -8.79
CA ILE A 101 -9.96 -6.01 -8.51
C ILE A 101 -8.66 -6.81 -8.41
N SER A 102 -8.67 -7.96 -7.73
CA SER A 102 -7.48 -8.79 -7.57
C SER A 102 -6.98 -9.32 -8.91
N THR A 103 -7.87 -9.76 -9.80
CA THR A 103 -7.52 -10.17 -11.16
C THR A 103 -6.91 -9.01 -11.94
N MET A 104 -7.52 -7.82 -11.90
CA MET A 104 -6.95 -6.62 -12.55
C MET A 104 -5.55 -6.27 -12.02
N LEU A 105 -5.32 -6.35 -10.71
CA LEU A 105 -4.02 -6.08 -10.11
C LEU A 105 -2.97 -7.13 -10.48
N VAL A 106 -3.36 -8.41 -10.57
CA VAL A 106 -2.49 -9.50 -11.02
C VAL A 106 -2.10 -9.32 -12.48
N ASP A 107 -3.07 -8.98 -13.34
CA ASP A 107 -2.81 -8.71 -14.76
C ASP A 107 -1.84 -7.53 -14.94
N GLU A 108 -2.06 -6.46 -14.17
CA GLU A 108 -1.18 -5.29 -14.18
C GLU A 108 0.23 -5.62 -13.67
N TYR A 109 0.34 -6.43 -12.62
CA TYR A 109 1.63 -6.91 -12.11
C TYR A 109 2.42 -7.69 -13.18
N PHE A 110 1.77 -8.62 -13.87
CA PHE A 110 2.41 -9.35 -14.98
C PHE A 110 2.78 -8.43 -16.14
N ARG A 111 1.92 -7.47 -16.49
CA ARG A 111 2.22 -6.46 -17.50
C ARG A 111 3.47 -5.65 -17.17
N LEU A 112 3.65 -5.27 -15.90
CA LEU A 112 4.82 -4.53 -15.43
C LEU A 112 6.08 -5.41 -15.48
N ILE A 113 6.02 -6.67 -15.05
CA ILE A 113 7.15 -7.61 -15.16
C ILE A 113 7.61 -7.73 -16.61
N ASP A 114 6.69 -7.98 -17.54
CA ASP A 114 6.99 -8.10 -18.96
C ASP A 114 7.70 -6.85 -19.52
N GLN A 115 7.29 -5.67 -19.07
CA GLN A 115 7.93 -4.41 -19.45
C GLN A 115 9.36 -4.30 -18.90
N TYR A 116 9.56 -4.66 -17.63
CA TYR A 116 10.88 -4.66 -17.01
C TYR A 116 11.83 -5.66 -17.68
N GLU A 117 11.37 -6.87 -17.98
CA GLU A 117 12.18 -7.90 -18.66
C GLU A 117 12.58 -7.48 -20.08
N LYS A 118 11.65 -6.87 -20.82
CA LYS A 118 11.94 -6.29 -22.15
C LYS A 118 12.99 -5.20 -22.06
N GLN A 119 12.86 -4.26 -21.12
CA GLN A 119 13.85 -3.19 -20.92
C GLN A 119 15.22 -3.73 -20.50
N ALA A 120 15.27 -4.71 -19.61
CA ALA A 120 16.51 -5.35 -19.18
C ALA A 120 17.21 -6.05 -20.36
N SER A 121 16.44 -6.76 -21.19
CA SER A 121 16.94 -7.43 -22.40
C SER A 121 17.48 -6.45 -23.44
N SER A 122 16.77 -5.34 -23.68
CA SER A 122 17.23 -4.28 -24.59
C SER A 122 18.52 -3.62 -24.11
N ARG A 123 18.67 -3.39 -22.80
CA ARG A 123 19.92 -2.85 -22.22
C ARG A 123 21.09 -3.82 -22.36
N LEU A 124 20.86 -5.12 -22.14
CA LEU A 124 21.87 -6.16 -22.32
C LEU A 124 22.33 -6.28 -23.78
N MET A 125 21.42 -6.15 -24.74
CA MET A 125 21.76 -6.12 -26.17
C MET A 125 22.60 -4.87 -26.51
N ALA A 126 22.19 -3.69 -26.04
CA ALA A 126 22.95 -2.45 -26.26
C ALA A 126 24.37 -2.50 -25.67
N LEU A 127 24.56 -3.17 -24.52
CA LEU A 127 25.89 -3.36 -23.91
C LEU A 127 26.79 -4.32 -24.70
N ARG A 128 26.21 -5.29 -25.44
CA ARG A 128 26.96 -6.21 -26.30
C ARG A 128 27.41 -5.58 -27.62
N GLU A 129 26.72 -4.54 -28.07
CA GLU A 129 27.06 -3.78 -29.28
C GLU A 129 28.08 -2.66 -29.02
N LEU A 130 28.43 -2.40 -27.75
CA LEU A 130 29.53 -1.49 -27.43
C LEU A 130 30.86 -2.11 -27.90
N PRO A 131 31.68 -1.38 -28.69
CA PRO A 131 32.95 -1.88 -29.14
C PRO A 131 33.84 -2.16 -27.92
N ILE A 132 34.34 -3.39 -27.82
CA ILE A 132 35.35 -3.75 -26.81
C ILE A 132 36.57 -2.87 -27.11
N SER A 133 36.78 -1.86 -26.28
CA SER A 133 37.98 -1.03 -26.33
C SER A 133 39.19 -1.94 -26.14
N ASN A 134 39.96 -2.15 -27.21
CA ASN A 134 41.28 -2.74 -27.12
C ASN A 134 42.21 -1.74 -26.43
N THR A 135 42.12 -1.60 -25.11
CA THR A 135 43.16 -0.97 -24.31
C THR A 135 44.37 -1.89 -24.30
N GLU A 136 45.22 -1.65 -25.30
CA GLU A 136 46.68 -1.65 -25.26
C GLU A 136 47.32 -2.48 -24.14
N LYS A 137 47.93 -3.61 -24.52
CA LYS A 137 49.11 -4.14 -23.83
C LYS A 137 50.24 -3.10 -23.92
N LYS A 138 50.23 -2.09 -23.04
CA LYS A 138 51.43 -1.32 -22.74
C LYS A 138 52.29 -2.15 -21.81
N GLY A 139 53.50 -2.44 -22.28
CA GLY A 139 54.51 -3.21 -21.58
C GLY A 139 54.73 -2.67 -20.17
N VAL A 140 54.77 -3.60 -19.22
CA VAL A 140 55.36 -3.36 -17.91
C VAL A 140 56.88 -3.47 -18.12
N PRO A 141 57.67 -2.48 -17.65
CA PRO A 141 59.12 -2.44 -17.82
C PRO A 141 59.85 -3.63 -17.16
#